data_AF-A0A7W1C547-F1
#
_entry.id   AF-A0A7W1C547-F1
#
_cell.length_a   1.000
_cell.length_b   1.000
_cell.length_c   1.000
_cell.angle_alpha   90.00
_cell.angle_beta   90.00
_cell.angle_gamma   90.00
#
_symmetry.space_group_name_H-M   'P 1'
#
loop_
_entity.id
_entity.type
_entity.pdbx_description
1 polymer ?
#
loop_
_entity_poly.entity_id
_entity_poly.type
_entity_poly.pdbx_seq_one_letter_code
_entity_poly.pdbx_strand_id
1 'polypeptide(L)'
;REIPGLMEGTGKPDSARCVDISTKSALKEMIVPGVVSITLPVIVGKFMGIEALAGFLAGATVTGVMMALFMANAGGAWDNAKKSIEGGLHGGKGSDAHKAAVVGDTVGDPFKDTSGPSMNILIKLMSIVSLVLAPWFIA
;
A
#
# COMPACT_ATOMS: atom_id res chain seq x y z
N ARG A 1 -3.22 -28.26 -6.36
CA ARG A 1 -2.44 -29.52 -6.28
C ARG A 1 -3.22 -30.58 -5.52
N GLU A 2 -3.80 -30.25 -4.36
CA GLU A 2 -4.55 -31.21 -3.52
C GLU A 2 -6.00 -31.46 -3.98
N ILE A 3 -6.62 -30.53 -4.71
CA ILE A 3 -7.98 -30.68 -5.25
C ILE A 3 -7.91 -31.49 -6.56
N PRO A 4 -8.49 -32.70 -6.62
CA PRO A 4 -8.51 -33.52 -7.84
C PRO A 4 -9.33 -32.84 -8.95
N GLY A 5 -8.88 -32.94 -10.20
CA GLY A 5 -9.59 -32.39 -11.36
C GLY A 5 -9.45 -30.87 -11.55
N LEU A 6 -8.77 -30.16 -10.65
CA LEU A 6 -8.71 -28.69 -10.69
C LEU A 6 -7.90 -28.16 -11.89
N MET A 7 -6.77 -28.79 -12.20
CA MET A 7 -5.94 -28.38 -13.35
C MET A 7 -6.56 -28.86 -14.67
N GLU A 8 -7.34 -29.94 -14.62
CA GLU A 8 -8.10 -30.50 -15.72
C GLU A 8 -9.43 -29.75 -15.97
N GLY A 9 -9.78 -28.78 -15.11
CA GLY A 9 -10.99 -27.97 -15.22
C GLY A 9 -12.29 -28.65 -14.80
N THR A 10 -12.23 -29.87 -14.26
CA THR A 10 -13.40 -30.65 -13.80
C THR A 10 -13.67 -30.50 -12.31
N GLY A 11 -12.67 -30.11 -11.53
CA GLY A 11 -12.77 -29.82 -10.10
C GLY A 11 -13.16 -28.36 -9.83
N LYS A 12 -13.89 -28.11 -8.73
CA LYS A 12 -14.28 -26.75 -8.32
C LYS A 12 -13.20 -26.11 -7.44
N PRO A 13 -12.80 -24.84 -7.70
CA PRO A 13 -11.87 -24.13 -6.83
C PRO A 13 -12.51 -23.77 -5.49
N ASP A 14 -11.71 -23.85 -4.41
CA ASP A 14 -12.09 -23.34 -3.08
C ASP A 14 -11.77 -21.84 -2.97
N SER A 15 -12.63 -21.01 -3.57
CA SER A 15 -12.49 -19.55 -3.49
C SER A 15 -12.75 -19.02 -2.08
N ALA A 16 -13.55 -19.71 -1.27
CA ALA A 16 -13.91 -19.27 0.08
C ALA A 16 -12.68 -19.21 0.99
N ARG A 17 -11.78 -20.20 0.88
CA ARG A 17 -10.51 -20.19 1.60
C ARG A 17 -9.60 -19.02 1.21
N CYS A 18 -9.51 -18.68 -0.07
CA CYS A 18 -8.72 -17.52 -0.52
C CYS A 18 -9.27 -16.21 0.06
N VAL A 19 -10.60 -16.06 0.10
CA VAL A 19 -11.28 -14.89 0.69
C VAL A 19 -11.04 -14.81 2.20
N ASP A 20 -11.12 -15.93 2.92
CA ASP A 20 -10.89 -15.98 4.37
C ASP A 20 -9.47 -15.54 4.74
N ILE A 21 -8.46 -15.99 3.99
CA ILE A 21 -7.05 -15.63 4.21
C ILE A 21 -6.85 -14.12 4.01
N SER A 22 -7.30 -13.56 2.89
CA SER A 22 -7.11 -12.14 2.61
C SER A 22 -7.88 -11.26 3.59
N THR A 23 -9.10 -11.65 3.96
CA THR A 23 -9.94 -10.91 4.92
C THR A 23 -9.31 -10.87 6.31
N LYS A 24 -8.87 -12.02 6.85
CA LYS A 24 -8.22 -12.08 8.16
C LYS A 24 -6.93 -11.27 8.20
N SER A 25 -6.11 -11.37 7.15
CA SER A 25 -4.87 -10.61 7.07
C SER A 25 -5.14 -9.11 6.99
N ALA A 26 -6.08 -8.68 6.13
CA ALA A 26 -6.41 -7.26 5.97
C ALA A 26 -6.90 -6.65 7.30
N LEU A 27 -7.81 -7.33 8.01
CA LEU A 27 -8.35 -6.88 9.31
C LEU A 27 -7.27 -6.77 10.39
N LYS A 28 -6.30 -7.67 10.40
CA LYS A 28 -5.23 -7.65 11.41
C LYS A 28 -4.18 -6.59 11.08
N GLU A 29 -3.70 -6.55 9.84
CA GLU A 29 -2.57 -5.71 9.45
C GLU A 29 -2.94 -4.23 9.29
N MET A 30 -4.23 -3.89 9.08
CA MET A 30 -4.68 -2.49 9.02
C MET A 30 -4.59 -1.75 10.35
N ILE A 31 -4.53 -2.47 11.48
CA ILE A 31 -4.54 -1.89 12.83
C ILE A 31 -3.28 -1.05 13.05
N VAL A 32 -2.11 -1.60 12.71
CA VAL A 32 -0.82 -0.96 12.96
C VAL A 32 -0.70 0.42 12.29
N PRO A 33 -0.88 0.57 10.96
CA PRO A 33 -0.78 1.87 10.31
C PRO A 33 -1.84 2.86 10.81
N GLY A 34 -3.05 2.38 11.14
CA GLY A 34 -4.10 3.20 11.74
C GLY A 34 -3.69 3.77 13.10
N VAL A 35 -3.20 2.92 14.00
CA VAL A 35 -2.73 3.34 15.33
C VAL A 35 -1.58 4.35 15.21
N VAL A 36 -0.57 4.03 14.40
CA VAL A 36 0.60 4.89 14.20
C VAL A 36 0.21 6.30 13.73
N SER A 37 -0.77 6.40 12.82
CA SER A 37 -1.24 7.68 12.27
C SER A 37 -1.88 8.61 13.31
N ILE A 38 -2.40 8.06 14.41
CA ILE A 38 -3.05 8.82 15.48
C ILE A 38 -2.07 9.05 16.64
N THR A 39 -1.33 8.02 17.04
CA THR A 39 -0.49 8.08 18.25
C THR A 39 0.76 8.93 18.05
N LEU A 40 1.38 8.91 16.87
CA LEU A 40 2.62 9.67 16.65
C LEU A 40 2.43 11.19 16.80
N PRO A 41 1.42 11.81 16.16
CA PRO A 41 1.13 13.23 16.40
C PRO A 41 0.89 13.57 17.87
N VAL A 42 0.19 12.70 18.61
CA VAL A 42 -0.09 12.87 20.04
C VAL A 42 1.19 12.85 20.86
N ILE A 43 2.06 11.88 20.61
CA ILE A 43 3.33 11.73 21.33
C ILE A 43 4.24 12.91 21.03
N VAL A 44 4.43 13.26 19.77
CA VAL A 44 5.29 14.39 19.38
C VAL A 44 4.72 15.70 19.92
N GLY A 45 3.42 15.95 19.74
CA GLY A 45 2.76 17.17 20.19
C GLY A 45 2.82 17.36 21.70
N LYS A 46 2.54 16.33 22.50
CA LYS A 46 2.48 16.47 23.96
C LYS A 46 3.85 16.45 24.64
N PHE A 47 4.80 15.65 24.14
CA PHE A 47 6.08 15.47 24.82
C PHE A 47 7.23 16.26 24.21
N MET A 48 7.15 16.67 22.94
CA MET A 48 8.21 17.41 22.25
C MET A 48 7.81 18.84 21.86
N GLY A 49 6.54 19.21 22.02
CA GLY A 49 6.03 20.54 21.74
C GLY A 49 5.54 20.75 20.31
N ILE A 50 4.88 21.88 20.08
CA ILE A 50 4.19 22.19 18.82
C ILE A 50 5.16 22.51 17.68
N GLU A 51 6.33 23.04 17.98
CA GLU A 51 7.39 23.33 17.01
C GLU A 51 7.97 22.04 16.44
N ALA A 52 8.22 21.06 17.31
CA ALA A 52 8.65 19.72 16.90
C ALA A 52 7.55 19.01 16.08
N LEU A 53 6.29 19.17 16.48
CA LEU A 53 5.15 18.64 15.72
C LEU A 53 5.04 19.26 14.32
N ALA A 54 5.24 20.57 14.20
CA ALA A 54 5.26 21.25 12.90
C ALA A 54 6.38 20.71 12.00
N GLY A 55 7.59 20.54 12.53
CA GLY A 55 8.70 19.93 11.81
C GLY A 55 8.42 18.48 11.40
N PHE A 56 7.83 17.69 12.29
CA PHE A 56 7.41 16.31 12.02
C PHE A 56 6.40 16.23 10.87
N LEU A 57 5.35 17.06 10.90
CA LEU A 57 4.33 17.09 9.84
C LEU A 57 4.90 17.57 8.50
N ALA A 58 5.76 18.59 8.51
CA ALA A 58 6.43 19.07 7.30
C ALA A 58 7.31 17.98 6.68
N GLY A 59 8.14 17.31 7.49
CA GLY A 59 8.98 16.20 7.06
C GLY A 59 8.18 15.01 6.53
N ALA A 60 7.14 14.59 7.25
CA ALA A 60 6.24 13.53 6.82
C ALA A 60 5.53 13.86 5.50
N THR A 61 5.16 15.12 5.29
CA THR A 61 4.52 15.57 4.05
C THR A 61 5.47 15.48 2.87
N VAL A 62 6.66 16.10 2.97
CA VAL A 62 7.62 16.14 1.85
C VAL A 62 8.09 14.73 1.48
N THR A 63 8.43 13.92 2.49
CA THR A 63 8.89 12.54 2.25
C THR A 63 7.75 11.64 1.77
N GLY A 64 6.58 11.72 2.40
CA GLY A 64 5.46 10.86 2.05
C GLY A 64 4.89 11.17 0.66
N VAL A 65 4.83 12.43 0.23
CA VAL A 65 4.40 12.78 -1.14
C VAL A 65 5.36 12.18 -2.18
N MET A 66 6.67 12.30 -1.97
CA MET A 66 7.65 11.70 -2.88
C MET A 66 7.49 10.18 -2.97
N MET A 67 7.33 9.51 -1.82
CA MET A 67 7.14 8.06 -1.79
C MET A 67 5.81 7.63 -2.43
N ALA A 68 4.72 8.38 -2.18
CA ALA A 68 3.40 8.09 -2.74
C ALA A 68 3.44 8.11 -4.28
N LEU A 69 4.03 9.16 -4.85
CA LEU A 69 4.17 9.32 -6.30
C LEU A 69 5.08 8.24 -6.89
N PHE A 70 6.22 7.96 -6.26
CA PHE A 70 7.13 6.92 -6.70
C PHE A 70 6.43 5.54 -6.75
N MET A 71 5.79 5.14 -5.66
CA MET A 71 5.14 3.83 -5.56
C MET A 71 3.98 3.68 -6.56
N ALA A 72 3.13 4.70 -6.68
CA ALA A 72 2.00 4.68 -7.61
C ALA A 72 2.48 4.60 -9.07
N ASN A 73 3.45 5.42 -9.44
CA ASN A 73 3.95 5.47 -10.82
C ASN A 73 4.77 4.23 -11.18
N ALA A 74 5.64 3.74 -10.29
CA ALA A 74 6.44 2.54 -10.52
C ALA A 74 5.55 1.31 -10.68
N GLY A 75 4.57 1.12 -9.77
CA GLY A 75 3.64 0.00 -9.88
C GLY A 75 2.75 0.08 -11.11
N GLY A 76 2.25 1.26 -11.46
CA GLY A 76 1.49 1.47 -12.70
C GLY A 76 2.32 1.21 -13.97
N ALA A 77 3.60 1.60 -13.96
CA ALA A 77 4.51 1.34 -15.06
C ALA A 77 4.77 -0.17 -15.24
N TRP A 78 4.98 -0.92 -14.17
CA TRP A 78 5.18 -2.37 -14.24
C TRP A 78 3.93 -3.11 -14.74
N ASP A 79 2.72 -2.74 -14.27
CA ASP A 79 1.47 -3.34 -14.77
C ASP A 79 1.27 -3.05 -16.27
N ASN A 80 1.51 -1.81 -16.69
CA ASN A 80 1.37 -1.43 -18.09
C ASN A 80 2.41 -2.11 -18.97
N ALA A 81 3.66 -2.25 -18.51
CA ALA A 81 4.68 -2.99 -19.24
C ALA A 81 4.29 -4.47 -19.42
N LYS A 82 3.76 -5.12 -18.36
CA LYS A 82 3.20 -6.46 -18.46
C LYS A 82 2.07 -6.52 -19.49
N LYS A 83 1.09 -5.62 -19.41
CA LYS A 83 -0.04 -5.55 -20.37
C LYS A 83 0.42 -5.35 -21.82
N SER A 84 1.44 -4.53 -22.05
CA SER A 84 2.04 -4.33 -23.37
C SER A 84 2.66 -5.62 -23.92
N ILE A 85 3.41 -6.36 -23.09
CA ILE A 85 3.97 -7.66 -23.47
C ILE A 85 2.87 -8.69 -23.70
N GLU A 86 1.82 -8.70 -22.87
CA GLU A 86 0.64 -9.54 -23.08
C GLU A 86 -0.09 -9.24 -24.41
N GLY A 87 0.02 -8.00 -24.90
CA GLY A 87 -0.47 -7.55 -26.20
C GLY A 87 0.39 -7.96 -27.41
N GLY A 88 1.50 -8.69 -27.21
CA GLY A 88 2.31 -9.26 -28.28
C GLY A 88 3.71 -8.65 -28.43
N LEU A 89 4.05 -7.61 -27.67
CA LEU A 89 5.42 -7.11 -27.62
C LEU A 89 6.35 -8.15 -26.98
N HIS A 90 7.62 -8.16 -27.39
CA HIS A 90 8.68 -8.99 -26.80
C HIS A 90 8.30 -10.48 -26.60
N GLY A 91 7.62 -11.06 -27.59
CA GLY A 91 7.31 -12.49 -27.63
C GLY A 91 5.98 -12.90 -26.98
N GLY A 92 5.19 -11.96 -26.44
CA GLY A 92 3.83 -12.27 -26.00
C GLY A 92 3.72 -13.07 -24.69
N LYS A 93 2.50 -13.52 -24.38
CA LYS A 93 2.22 -14.32 -23.18
C LYS A 93 3.03 -15.62 -23.15
N GLY A 94 3.60 -15.93 -21.99
CA GLY A 94 4.40 -17.13 -21.75
C GLY A 94 5.88 -17.00 -22.12
N SER A 95 6.30 -15.91 -22.77
CA SER A 95 7.71 -15.60 -23.02
C SER A 95 8.46 -15.30 -21.72
N ASP A 96 9.80 -15.34 -21.77
CA ASP A 96 10.61 -14.99 -20.60
C ASP A 96 10.48 -13.50 -20.23
N ALA A 97 10.26 -12.63 -21.23
CA ALA A 97 9.91 -11.24 -20.99
C ALA A 97 8.57 -11.09 -20.26
N HIS A 98 7.56 -11.90 -20.61
CA HIS A 98 6.27 -11.90 -19.90
C HIS A 98 6.43 -12.33 -18.44
N LYS A 99 7.17 -13.42 -18.18
CA LYS A 99 7.44 -13.88 -16.81
C LYS A 99 8.17 -12.80 -16.00
N ALA A 100 9.18 -12.13 -16.57
CA ALA A 100 9.88 -11.04 -15.90
C ALA A 100 8.97 -9.84 -15.60
N ALA A 101 8.09 -9.49 -16.53
CA ALA A 101 7.13 -8.40 -16.33
C ALA A 101 6.06 -8.75 -15.28
N VAL A 102 5.63 -10.01 -15.20
CA VAL A 102 4.75 -10.49 -14.12
C VAL A 102 5.43 -10.34 -12.76
N VAL A 103 6.73 -10.65 -12.64
CA VAL A 103 7.47 -10.41 -11.39
C VAL A 103 7.47 -8.92 -11.04
N GLY A 104 7.75 -8.04 -12.00
CA GLY A 104 7.70 -6.59 -11.78
C GLY A 104 6.32 -6.10 -11.31
N ASP A 105 5.25 -6.59 -11.94
CA ASP A 105 3.88 -6.24 -11.55
C ASP A 105 3.53 -6.72 -10.14
N THR A 106 3.91 -7.94 -9.76
CA THR A 106 3.68 -8.45 -8.40
C THR A 106 4.44 -7.67 -7.31
N VAL A 107 5.58 -7.06 -7.64
CA VAL A 107 6.27 -6.12 -6.75
C VAL A 107 5.53 -4.77 -6.72
N GLY A 108 4.98 -4.35 -7.86
CA GLY A 108 4.23 -3.11 -8.02
C GLY A 108 2.83 -3.10 -7.40
N ASP A 109 2.17 -4.25 -7.24
CA ASP A 109 0.83 -4.38 -6.65
C ASP A 109 0.73 -3.78 -5.24
N PRO A 110 1.56 -4.17 -4.25
CA PRO A 110 1.51 -3.54 -2.94
C PRO A 110 1.92 -2.06 -2.96
N PHE A 111 2.70 -1.63 -3.95
CA PHE A 111 3.12 -0.24 -4.09
C PHE A 111 1.95 0.64 -4.57
N LYS A 112 1.30 0.26 -5.68
CA LYS A 112 0.27 1.10 -6.32
C LYS A 112 -1.12 0.96 -5.69
N ASP A 113 -1.44 -0.18 -5.07
CA ASP A 113 -2.78 -0.46 -4.58
C ASP A 113 -2.90 -0.43 -3.05
N THR A 114 -1.78 -0.47 -2.31
CA THR A 114 -1.79 -0.45 -0.84
C THR A 114 -1.01 0.73 -0.29
N SER A 115 0.32 0.70 -0.36
CA SER A 115 1.18 1.67 0.35
C SER A 115 1.14 3.07 -0.25
N GLY A 116 1.24 3.18 -1.58
CA GLY A 116 1.31 4.45 -2.29
C GLY A 116 0.07 5.34 -2.05
N PRO A 117 -1.16 4.86 -2.35
CA PRO A 117 -2.37 5.63 -2.08
C PRO A 117 -2.59 5.93 -0.59
N SER A 118 -2.26 4.99 0.30
CA SER A 118 -2.46 5.15 1.74
C SER A 118 -1.60 6.24 2.36
N MET A 119 -0.44 6.54 1.78
CA MET A 119 0.46 7.58 2.26
C MET A 119 -0.22 8.97 2.27
N ASN A 120 -1.08 9.26 1.27
CA ASN A 120 -1.83 10.51 1.21
C ASN A 120 -2.84 10.63 2.37
N ILE A 121 -3.47 9.52 2.73
CA ILE A 121 -4.41 9.46 3.85
C ILE A 121 -3.66 9.63 5.17
N LEU A 122 -2.52 8.95 5.31
CA LEU A 122 -1.66 9.02 6.50
C LEU A 122 -1.28 10.47 6.83
N ILE A 123 -0.77 11.22 5.85
CA ILE A 123 -0.36 12.62 6.03
C ILE A 123 -1.54 13.50 6.45
N LYS A 124 -2.68 13.38 5.77
CA LYS A 124 -3.89 14.18 6.06
C LYS A 124 -4.44 13.86 7.44
N LEU A 125 -4.49 12.59 7.82
CA LEU A 125 -4.99 12.16 9.11
C LEU A 125 -4.09 12.67 10.24
N MET A 126 -2.77 12.53 10.12
CA MET A 126 -1.82 13.08 11.09
C MET A 126 -1.98 14.60 11.25
N SER A 127 -2.19 15.33 10.15
CA SER A 127 -2.41 16.77 10.15
C SER A 127 -3.70 17.17 10.86
N ILE A 128 -4.80 16.46 10.60
CA ILE A 128 -6.10 16.72 11.23
C ILE A 128 -6.05 16.40 12.73
N VAL A 129 -5.46 15.27 13.13
CA VAL A 129 -5.29 14.91 14.55
C VAL A 129 -4.47 15.99 15.28
N SER A 130 -3.38 16.45 14.66
CA SER A 130 -2.53 17.51 15.20
C SER A 130 -3.29 18.82 15.39
N LEU A 131 -4.09 19.22 14.39
CA LEU A 131 -4.86 20.45 14.43
C LEU A 131 -5.95 20.42 15.50
N VAL A 132 -6.69 19.31 15.60
CA VAL A 132 -7.77 19.15 16.58
C VAL A 132 -7.23 19.16 18.00
N LEU A 133 -6.06 18.56 18.23
CA LEU A 133 -5.45 18.46 19.56
C LEU A 133 -4.51 19.62 19.91
N ALA A 134 -4.26 20.55 19.00
CA ALA A 134 -3.34 21.68 19.21
C ALA A 134 -3.61 22.46 20.51
N PRO A 135 -4.88 22.81 20.87
CA PRO A 135 -5.14 23.49 22.14
C PRO A 135 -4.74 22.67 23.37
N TRP A 136 -4.87 21.34 23.31
CA TRP A 136 -4.51 20.43 24.40
C TRP A 136 -2.99 20.21 24.54
N PHE A 137 -2.23 20.38 23.46
CA PHE A 137 -0.77 20.35 23.52
C PHE A 137 -0.18 21.57 24.21
N ILE A 138 -0.83 22.73 24.07
CA ILE A 138 -0.38 24.03 24.60
C ILE A 138 -0.87 24.27 26.04
N ALA A 139 -1.92 23.57 26.46
CA ALA A 139 -2.43 23.56 27.84
C ALA A 139 -1.63 22.63 28.77
#